data_AF-A0A523VXS1-F1
#
_entry.id   AF-A0A523VXS1-F1
#
_cell.length_a   1.000
_cell.length_b   1.000
_cell.length_c   1.000
_cell.angle_alpha   90.00
_cell.angle_beta   90.00
_cell.angle_gamma   90.00
#
_symmetry.space_group_name_H-M   'P 1'
#
loop_
_entity.id
_entity.type
_entity.pdbx_description
1 polymer ?
#
loop_
_entity_poly.entity_id
_entity_poly.type
_entity_poly.pdbx_seq_one_letter_code
_entity_poly.pdbx_strand_id
1 'polypeptide(L)'
;MSPIISISISESLKKFINKLVSKNHYDNKSKLIRDALLRLMSTEDISTYLDASSDLIPITKNIIGNMIIVAPNDYNVQKKLNRIESKYKDQIISKNINFVNPHFISFMVYDGNLQDFQKLVVEINSIKEIKNFRYLIIN
;
A
#
# COMPACT_ATOMS: atom_id res chain seq x y z
N MET A 1 18.46 -4.53 28.74
CA MET A 1 17.52 -3.41 28.96
C MET A 1 17.23 -2.79 27.60
N SER A 2 15.98 -2.73 27.15
CA SER A 2 15.66 -2.14 25.84
C SER A 2 15.54 -0.62 25.95
N PRO A 3 15.99 0.16 24.95
CA PRO A 3 15.86 1.62 24.97
C PRO A 3 14.39 2.03 25.01
N ILE A 4 14.08 3.05 25.80
CA ILE A 4 12.74 3.64 25.89
C ILE A 4 12.77 4.98 25.19
N ILE A 5 11.91 5.13 24.18
CA ILE A 5 11.76 6.37 23.41
C ILE A 5 10.37 6.93 23.69
N SER A 6 10.32 8.22 24.01
CA SER A 6 9.06 8.96 24.15
C SER A 6 8.82 9.82 22.93
N ILE A 7 7.60 9.76 22.38
CA ILE A 7 7.19 10.53 21.21
C ILE A 7 5.92 11.31 21.52
N SER A 8 5.84 12.53 21.00
CA SER A 8 4.63 13.34 21.06
C SER A 8 3.79 13.06 19.83
N ILE A 9 2.53 12.67 20.05
CA ILE A 9 1.56 12.39 18.99
C ILE A 9 0.27 13.17 19.22
N SER A 10 -0.49 13.39 18.16
CA SER A 10 -1.79 14.03 18.25
C SER A 10 -2.79 13.21 19.08
N GLU A 11 -3.74 13.90 19.73
CA GLU A 11 -4.75 13.24 20.55
C GLU A 11 -5.69 12.34 19.72
N SER A 12 -5.91 12.68 18.45
CA SER A 12 -6.67 11.84 17.51
C SER A 12 -5.96 10.51 17.24
N LEU A 13 -4.65 10.53 16.99
CA LEU A 13 -3.85 9.32 16.78
C LEU A 13 -3.78 8.48 18.07
N LYS A 14 -3.63 9.14 19.22
CA LYS A 14 -3.65 8.47 20.53
C LYS A 14 -4.97 7.73 20.78
N LYS A 15 -6.12 8.36 20.49
CA LYS A 15 -7.44 7.72 20.56
C LYS A 15 -7.55 6.51 19.64
N PHE A 16 -7.02 6.62 18.42
CA PHE A 16 -6.99 5.52 17.45
C PHE A 16 -6.16 4.33 17.96
N ILE A 17 -4.93 4.57 18.44
CA ILE A 17 -4.05 3.53 19.00
C ILE A 17 -4.73 2.84 20.19
N ASN A 18 -5.35 3.62 21.09
CA ASN A 18 -6.06 3.05 22.24
C ASN A 18 -7.21 2.12 21.81
N LYS A 19 -7.95 2.48 20.75
CA LYS A 19 -9.05 1.66 20.21
C LYS A 19 -8.56 0.34 19.62
N LEU A 20 -7.35 0.30 19.06
CA LEU A 20 -6.75 -0.92 18.51
C LEU A 20 -6.32 -1.88 19.62
N VAL A 21 -5.76 -1.35 20.71
CA VAL A 21 -5.40 -2.15 21.89
C VAL A 21 -6.64 -2.65 22.63
N SER A 22 -7.66 -1.80 22.79
CA SER A 22 -8.89 -2.17 23.54
C SER A 22 -9.75 -3.24 22.86
N LYS A 23 -9.56 -3.47 21.55
CA LYS A 23 -10.27 -4.49 20.78
C LYS A 23 -9.57 -5.86 20.77
N ASN A 24 -8.62 -6.09 21.69
CA ASN A 24 -7.82 -7.33 21.81
C ASN A 24 -7.03 -7.72 20.54
N HIS A 25 -6.78 -6.78 19.63
CA HIS A 25 -5.92 -7.05 18.48
C HIS A 25 -4.42 -7.01 18.83
N TYR A 26 -4.04 -6.37 19.94
CA TYR A 26 -2.66 -6.24 20.40
C TYR A 26 -2.59 -6.18 21.94
N ASP A 27 -1.60 -6.86 22.52
CA ASP A 27 -1.43 -6.99 23.98
C ASP A 27 -1.15 -5.65 24.68
N ASN A 28 -0.42 -4.74 24.02
CA ASN A 28 -0.12 -3.41 24.52
C ASN A 28 0.28 -2.44 23.40
N LYS A 29 0.32 -1.15 23.73
CA LYS A 29 0.67 -0.07 22.77
C LYS A 29 2.08 -0.23 22.22
N SER A 30 3.05 -0.61 23.06
CA SER A 30 4.45 -0.76 22.65
C SER A 30 4.62 -1.90 21.64
N LYS A 31 3.87 -3.00 21.77
CA LYS A 31 3.85 -4.10 20.81
C LYS A 31 3.27 -3.65 19.46
N LEU A 32 2.13 -2.95 19.49
CA LEU A 32 1.51 -2.38 18.28
C LEU A 32 2.48 -1.45 17.53
N ILE A 33 3.12 -0.52 18.25
CA ILE A 33 4.08 0.42 17.64
C ILE A 33 5.31 -0.32 17.13
N ARG A 34 5.84 -1.30 17.88
CA ARG A 34 6.97 -2.11 17.44
C ARG A 34 6.65 -2.88 16.17
N ASP A 35 5.51 -3.55 16.09
CA ASP A 35 5.11 -4.33 14.92
C ASP A 35 4.88 -3.42 13.70
N ALA A 36 4.32 -2.23 13.91
CA ALA A 36 4.17 -1.23 12.86
C ALA A 36 5.53 -0.72 12.36
N LEU A 37 6.47 -0.40 13.27
CA LEU A 37 7.82 0.01 12.91
C LEU A 37 8.60 -1.12 12.22
N LEU A 38 8.48 -2.36 12.71
CA LEU A 38 9.09 -3.52 12.07
C LEU A 38 8.55 -3.74 10.66
N ARG A 39 7.23 -3.63 10.46
CA ARG A 39 6.64 -3.68 9.11
C ARG A 39 7.15 -2.56 8.21
N LEU A 40 7.25 -1.34 8.75
CA LEU A 40 7.78 -0.19 8.03
C LEU A 40 9.25 -0.40 7.63
N MET A 41 10.06 -0.95 8.54
CA MET A 41 11.48 -1.26 8.32
C MET A 41 11.74 -2.50 7.47
N SER A 42 10.83 -3.48 7.51
CA SER A 42 10.89 -4.70 6.68
C SER A 42 10.34 -4.47 5.27
N THR A 43 9.69 -3.32 5.04
CA THR A 43 9.51 -2.83 3.67
C THR A 43 10.90 -2.35 3.26
N GLU A 44 11.54 -3.03 2.30
CA GLU A 44 12.99 -3.06 2.02
C GLU A 44 13.75 -1.74 1.80
N ASP A 45 13.19 -0.58 2.14
CA ASP A 45 13.80 0.72 1.89
C ASP A 45 14.43 1.39 3.12
N ILE A 46 14.30 0.87 4.36
CA ILE A 46 14.92 1.56 5.54
C ILE A 46 16.41 1.28 5.71
N SER A 47 16.93 0.17 5.18
CA SER A 47 18.38 -0.07 5.18
C SER A 47 19.15 0.87 4.25
N THR A 48 18.49 1.53 3.29
CA THR A 48 19.10 2.53 2.39
C THR A 48 19.02 3.97 2.93
N TYR A 49 18.18 4.26 3.93
CA TYR A 49 18.03 5.63 4.46
C TYR A 49 19.02 6.01 5.57
N LEU A 50 19.67 5.04 6.23
CA LEU A 50 20.58 5.34 7.35
C LEU A 50 22.04 5.65 6.93
N ASP A 51 22.44 5.28 5.71
CA ASP A 51 23.78 5.57 5.17
C ASP A 51 23.83 6.82 4.26
N ALA A 52 22.69 7.42 3.93
CA ALA A 52 22.61 8.56 3.01
C ALA A 52 22.75 9.92 3.73
N SER A 53 23.91 10.14 4.36
CA SER A 53 24.36 11.49 4.75
C SER A 53 25.24 12.17 3.68
N SER A 54 25.42 11.53 2.52
CA SER A 54 25.99 12.17 1.33
C SER A 54 25.24 11.70 0.08
N ASP A 55 24.75 12.66 -0.68
CA ASP A 55 24.24 12.54 -2.05
C ASP A 55 22.88 11.84 -2.24
N LEU A 56 21.88 12.68 -2.50
CA LEU A 56 20.53 12.33 -2.98
C LEU A 56 20.61 11.66 -4.36
N ILE A 57 20.92 10.36 -4.38
CA ILE A 57 20.70 9.52 -5.57
C ILE A 57 19.21 9.14 -5.57
N PRO A 58 18.40 9.56 -6.56
CA PRO A 58 17.02 9.13 -6.64
C PRO A 58 17.02 7.61 -6.83
N ILE A 59 16.36 6.89 -5.92
CA ILE A 59 16.24 5.43 -5.95
C ILE A 59 15.41 5.07 -7.20
N THR A 60 16.09 4.81 -8.32
CA THR A 60 15.52 4.30 -9.57
C THR A 60 15.40 2.77 -9.51
N LYS A 61 14.98 2.21 -8.37
CA LYS A 61 14.77 0.76 -8.27
C LYS A 61 13.41 0.44 -8.87
N ASN A 62 13.41 -0.32 -9.97
CA ASN A 62 12.19 -0.91 -10.49
C ASN A 62 11.72 -2.00 -9.52
N ILE A 63 10.42 -2.04 -9.29
CA ILE A 63 9.75 -3.02 -8.45
C ILE A 63 8.75 -3.80 -9.29
N ILE A 64 8.47 -5.04 -8.88
CA ILE A 64 7.35 -5.82 -9.42
C ILE A 64 6.21 -5.74 -8.41
N GLY A 65 5.05 -5.26 -8.85
CA GLY A 65 3.87 -5.10 -8.02
C GLY A 65 2.73 -5.98 -8.50
N ASN A 66 2.16 -6.79 -7.62
CA ASN A 66 0.90 -7.49 -7.88
C ASN A 66 -0.26 -6.75 -7.21
N MET A 67 -1.33 -6.51 -7.95
CA MET A 67 -2.54 -5.86 -7.48
C MET A 67 -3.74 -6.77 -7.69
N ILE A 68 -4.61 -6.82 -6.67
CA ILE A 68 -5.88 -7.55 -6.68
C ILE A 68 -6.98 -6.54 -6.37
N ILE A 69 -7.87 -6.33 -7.32
CA ILE A 69 -8.97 -5.37 -7.22
C ILE A 69 -10.28 -6.15 -7.31
N VAL A 70 -11.17 -5.95 -6.33
CA VAL A 70 -12.52 -6.51 -6.32
C VAL A 70 -13.53 -5.37 -6.32
N ALA A 71 -14.36 -5.32 -7.35
CA ALA A 71 -15.31 -4.23 -7.58
C ALA A 71 -16.64 -4.78 -8.13
N PRO A 72 -17.75 -4.03 -8.00
CA PRO A 72 -19.02 -4.40 -8.62
C PRO A 72 -18.87 -4.43 -10.14
N ASN A 73 -19.60 -5.33 -10.81
CA ASN A 73 -19.65 -5.40 -12.26
C ASN A 73 -20.48 -4.24 -12.85
N ASP A 74 -19.95 -3.03 -12.74
CA ASP A 74 -20.54 -1.77 -13.19
C ASP A 74 -19.64 -1.09 -14.23
N TYR A 75 -20.24 -0.66 -15.34
CA TYR A 75 -19.56 0.00 -16.44
C TYR A 75 -18.79 1.27 -16.02
N ASN A 76 -19.34 2.08 -15.12
CA ASN A 76 -18.72 3.31 -14.65
C ASN A 76 -17.45 3.03 -13.84
N VAL A 77 -17.47 1.96 -13.03
CA VAL A 77 -16.30 1.54 -12.24
C VAL A 77 -15.19 1.04 -13.15
N GLN A 78 -15.54 0.21 -14.14
CA GLN A 78 -14.58 -0.25 -15.16
C GLN A 78 -13.99 0.91 -15.95
N LYS A 79 -14.82 1.89 -16.35
CA LYS A 79 -14.37 3.10 -17.05
C LYS A 79 -13.39 3.94 -16.22
N LYS A 80 -13.65 4.10 -14.91
CA LYS A 80 -12.73 4.80 -13.99
C LYS A 80 -11.40 4.08 -13.88
N LEU A 81 -11.41 2.75 -13.69
CA LEU A 81 -10.20 1.93 -13.63
C LEU A 81 -9.39 2.02 -14.93
N ASN A 82 -10.03 1.80 -16.07
CA ASN A 82 -9.36 1.88 -17.38
C ASN A 82 -8.72 3.24 -17.62
N ARG A 83 -9.33 4.34 -17.14
CA ARG A 83 -8.75 5.69 -17.25
C ARG A 83 -7.48 5.84 -16.41
N ILE A 84 -7.45 5.28 -15.20
CA ILE A 84 -6.24 5.29 -14.36
C ILE A 84 -5.17 4.43 -15.03
N GLU A 85 -5.51 3.19 -15.40
CA GLU A 85 -4.60 2.24 -16.04
C GLU A 85 -3.96 2.79 -17.32
N SER A 86 -4.71 3.54 -18.12
CA SER A 86 -4.19 4.15 -19.36
C SER A 86 -3.02 5.11 -19.11
N LYS A 87 -2.92 5.72 -17.92
CA LYS A 87 -1.80 6.60 -17.55
C LYS A 87 -0.52 5.82 -17.24
N TYR A 88 -0.65 4.57 -16.81
CA TYR A 88 0.44 3.69 -16.37
C TYR A 88 0.59 2.48 -17.32
N LYS A 89 0.10 2.60 -18.56
CA LYS A 89 0.01 1.49 -19.52
C LYS A 89 1.35 0.82 -19.79
N ASP A 90 2.44 1.59 -19.75
CA ASP A 90 3.77 1.13 -20.10
C ASP A 90 4.40 0.34 -18.95
N GLN A 91 3.90 0.52 -17.72
CA GLN A 91 4.33 -0.19 -16.52
C GLN A 91 3.43 -1.39 -16.19
N ILE A 92 2.22 -1.46 -16.74
CA ILE A 92 1.31 -2.59 -16.52
C ILE A 92 1.68 -3.72 -17.47
N ILE A 93 2.40 -4.73 -16.96
CA ILE A 93 2.80 -5.91 -17.74
C ILE A 93 1.60 -6.76 -18.14
N SER A 94 0.68 -7.00 -17.19
CA SER A 94 -0.48 -7.84 -17.46
C SER A 94 -1.67 -7.48 -16.59
N LYS A 95 -2.86 -7.77 -17.13
CA LYS A 95 -4.14 -7.64 -16.44
C LYS A 95 -5.02 -8.83 -16.80
N ASN A 96 -5.52 -9.52 -15.79
CA ASN A 96 -6.48 -10.60 -15.93
C ASN A 96 -7.77 -10.21 -15.19
N ILE A 97 -8.90 -10.29 -15.86
CA ILE A 97 -10.21 -9.91 -15.28
C ILE A 97 -11.11 -11.14 -15.30
N ASN A 98 -11.61 -11.50 -14.12
CA ASN A 98 -12.59 -12.55 -13.94
C ASN A 98 -13.92 -11.94 -13.51
N PHE A 99 -14.97 -12.21 -14.27
CA PHE A 99 -16.32 -11.76 -13.93
C PHE A 99 -17.01 -12.82 -13.07
N VAL A 100 -17.35 -12.44 -11.84
CA VAL A 100 -18.02 -13.30 -10.86
C VAL A 100 -19.23 -12.52 -10.36
N ASN A 101 -20.36 -12.61 -11.06
CA ASN A 101 -21.53 -11.78 -10.77
C ASN A 101 -21.95 -11.87 -9.29
N PRO A 102 -22.20 -10.73 -8.61
CA PRO A 102 -22.36 -9.37 -9.15
C PRO A 102 -21.07 -8.51 -9.20
N HIS A 103 -19.89 -9.13 -9.22
CA HIS A 103 -18.58 -8.47 -9.13
C HIS A 103 -17.66 -8.84 -10.29
N PHE A 104 -16.55 -8.11 -10.40
CA PHE A 104 -15.37 -8.58 -11.12
C PHE A 104 -14.15 -8.54 -10.20
N ILE A 105 -13.19 -9.40 -10.50
CA ILE A 105 -11.90 -9.49 -9.84
C ILE A 105 -10.84 -9.22 -10.90
N SER A 106 -10.04 -8.18 -10.72
CA SER A 106 -8.93 -7.84 -11.59
C SER A 106 -7.61 -8.15 -10.88
N PHE A 107 -6.79 -8.98 -11.51
CA PHE A 107 -5.39 -9.21 -11.16
C PHE A 107 -4.52 -8.40 -12.11
N MET A 108 -3.58 -7.62 -11.58
CA MET A 108 -2.73 -6.76 -12.39
C MET A 108 -1.28 -6.87 -11.91
N VAL A 109 -0.37 -7.01 -12.87
CA VAL A 109 1.07 -7.02 -12.64
C VAL A 109 1.64 -5.70 -13.15
N TYR A 110 2.39 -5.03 -12.30
CA TYR A 110 3.07 -3.77 -12.56
C TYR A 110 4.58 -3.99 -12.48
N ASP A 111 5.35 -3.35 -13.37
CA ASP A 111 6.80 -3.26 -13.32
C ASP A 111 7.22 -1.82 -13.61
N GLY A 112 7.90 -1.20 -12.66
CA GLY A 112 8.38 0.16 -12.81
C GLY A 112 8.79 0.79 -11.49
N ASN A 113 8.91 2.12 -11.48
CA ASN A 113 9.34 2.86 -10.31
C ASN A 113 8.32 2.75 -9.16
N LEU A 114 8.81 2.57 -7.94
CA LEU A 114 8.03 2.54 -6.69
C LEU A 114 7.13 3.77 -6.50
N GLN A 115 7.61 4.96 -6.84
CA GLN A 115 6.86 6.22 -6.68
C GLN A 115 5.60 6.23 -7.55
N ASP A 116 5.72 5.77 -8.80
CA ASP A 116 4.58 5.71 -9.73
C ASP A 116 3.64 4.58 -9.37
N PHE A 117 4.16 3.46 -8.86
CA PHE A 117 3.34 2.40 -8.28
C PHE A 117 2.50 2.91 -7.10
N GLN A 118 3.09 3.67 -6.18
CA GLN A 118 2.38 4.27 -5.05
C GLN A 118 1.28 5.24 -5.51
N LYS A 119 1.54 6.06 -6.53
CA LYS A 119 0.52 6.93 -7.13
C LYS A 119 -0.63 6.13 -7.73
N LEU A 120 -0.32 5.07 -8.50
CA LEU A 120 -1.31 4.16 -9.07
C LEU A 120 -2.19 3.53 -7.99
N VAL A 121 -1.58 3.02 -6.92
CA VAL A 121 -2.27 2.43 -5.75
C VAL A 121 -3.23 3.44 -5.12
N VAL A 122 -2.78 4.68 -4.87
CA VAL A 122 -3.63 5.74 -4.30
C VAL A 122 -4.80 6.10 -5.23
N GLU A 123 -4.53 6.24 -6.54
CA GLU A 123 -5.57 6.53 -7.53
C GLU A 123 -6.62 5.43 -7.58
N ILE A 124 -6.23 4.15 -7.64
CA ILE A 124 -7.16 3.02 -7.62
C ILE A 124 -7.97 3.04 -6.32
N ASN A 125 -7.30 3.16 -5.16
CA ASN A 125 -7.97 3.15 -3.86
C ASN A 125 -8.94 4.33 -3.64
N SER A 126 -8.83 5.40 -4.45
CA SER A 126 -9.74 6.54 -4.40
C SER A 126 -11.13 6.25 -5.02
N ILE A 127 -11.27 5.16 -5.78
CA ILE A 127 -12.56 4.72 -6.34
C ILE A 127 -13.41 4.12 -5.23
N LYS A 128 -14.39 4.90 -4.75
CA LYS A 128 -15.28 4.54 -3.62
C LYS A 128 -16.03 3.22 -3.79
N GLU A 129 -16.29 2.83 -5.03
CA GLU A 129 -17.04 1.62 -5.37
C GLU A 129 -16.20 0.33 -5.27
N ILE A 130 -14.88 0.43 -5.18
CA ILE A 130 -14.01 -0.74 -4.98
C ILE A 130 -14.26 -1.31 -3.59
N LYS A 131 -14.60 -2.60 -3.54
CA LYS A 131 -14.92 -3.30 -2.28
C LYS A 131 -13.68 -3.80 -1.57
N ASN A 132 -12.67 -4.23 -2.34
CA ASN A 132 -11.42 -4.72 -1.79
C ASN A 132 -10.29 -4.41 -2.77
N PHE A 133 -9.21 -3.86 -2.25
CA PHE A 133 -8.00 -3.60 -3.00
C PHE A 133 -6.82 -4.03 -2.16
N ARG A 134 -6.00 -4.92 -2.73
CA ARG A 134 -4.76 -5.38 -2.12
C ARG A 134 -3.65 -5.29 -3.13
N TYR A 135 -2.45 -5.02 -2.65
CA TYR A 135 -1.27 -5.06 -3.45
C TYR A 135 -0.13 -5.70 -2.68
N LEU A 136 0.81 -6.28 -3.42
CA LEU A 136 2.02 -6.90 -2.93
C LEU A 136 3.16 -6.37 -3.78
N ILE A 137 4.22 -5.89 -3.12
CA ILE A 137 5.47 -5.57 -3.80
C ILE A 137 6.34 -6.82 -3.67
N ILE A 138 6.82 -7.32 -4.79
CA ILE A 138 7.72 -8.44 -4.92
C ILE A 138 9.05 -7.86 -5.37
N ASN A 139 10.05 -7.93 -4.49
CA ASN A 139 11.45 -7.81 -4.86
C ASN A 139 12.06 -9.21 -4.88
#